data_AF-A0A2M7NXB3-F1
#
_entry.id   AF-A0A2M7NXB3-F1
#
_cell.length_a   1.000
_cell.length_b   1.000
_cell.length_c   1.000
_cell.angle_alpha   90.00
_cell.angle_beta   90.00
_cell.angle_gamma   90.00
#
_symmetry.space_group_name_H-M   'P 1'
#
loop_
_entity.id
_entity.type
_entity.pdbx_description
1 polymer ?
#
loop_
_entity_poly.entity_id
_entity_poly.type
_entity_poly.pdbx_seq_one_letter_code
_entity_poly.pdbx_strand_id
1 'polypeptide(L)'
;MGQYEEIKAAYPGCIVFFRLGDFYEMFGEDAREASKILQIVLTSRGGRPMCGIPYHAADNYLMKIIAAGRKVAVVEQLEEAAKGKKIVERGVVRVVTPGTLTEDSLTPEANNFILGLFPQKELFGCVLTDISTGEMLARKVTGKDLPGFLKSVDRITEAVYPEGSGLEKYFARGVFLSPVDKSFFSEYEGGEKLKELFKVKSLAGFDMEEGVLLAAAAGLLSYLAGTKLDILSSIKSISRVRRGDNLFMDESTIRNLELVEGIAGATSGATLFGALNRTLT
;
A
#
# COMPACT_ATOMS: atom_id res chain seq x y z
N MET A 1 -12.85 -25.10 -8.78
CA MET A 1 -12.16 -24.46 -9.92
C MET A 1 -12.94 -23.25 -10.45
N GLY A 2 -14.25 -23.35 -10.75
CA GLY A 2 -15.05 -22.19 -11.16
C GLY A 2 -14.86 -20.95 -10.26
N GLN A 3 -15.02 -21.11 -8.94
CA GLN A 3 -14.78 -20.04 -7.96
C GLN A 3 -13.37 -19.40 -8.04
N TYR A 4 -12.33 -20.16 -8.37
CA TYR A 4 -10.97 -19.60 -8.49
C TYR A 4 -10.88 -18.70 -9.72
N GLU A 5 -11.37 -19.15 -10.87
CA GLU A 5 -11.36 -18.38 -12.11
C GLU A 5 -12.23 -17.12 -12.00
N GLU A 6 -13.39 -17.23 -11.34
CA GLU A 6 -14.28 -16.09 -11.06
C GLU A 6 -13.57 -15.04 -10.19
N ILE A 7 -12.91 -15.46 -9.11
CA ILE A 7 -12.12 -14.56 -8.27
C ILE A 7 -10.94 -13.99 -9.07
N LYS A 8 -10.22 -14.80 -9.83
CA LYS A 8 -9.09 -14.33 -10.63
C LYS A 8 -9.51 -13.28 -11.67
N ALA A 9 -10.68 -13.44 -12.27
CA ALA A 9 -11.25 -12.47 -13.20
C ALA A 9 -11.64 -11.15 -12.50
N ALA A 10 -12.12 -11.22 -11.25
CA ALA A 10 -12.46 -10.04 -10.45
C ALA A 10 -11.24 -9.29 -9.89
N TYR A 11 -10.09 -9.96 -9.73
CA TYR A 11 -8.85 -9.38 -9.20
C TYR A 11 -7.69 -9.56 -10.20
N PRO A 12 -7.77 -8.93 -11.39
CA PRO A 12 -6.71 -9.02 -12.38
C PRO A 12 -5.40 -8.46 -11.80
N GLY A 13 -4.28 -9.09 -12.15
CA GLY A 13 -2.95 -8.69 -11.68
C GLY A 13 -2.58 -9.09 -10.24
N CYS A 14 -3.52 -9.63 -9.45
CA CYS A 14 -3.22 -10.20 -8.14
C CYS A 14 -2.85 -11.68 -8.26
N ILE A 15 -1.88 -12.16 -7.49
CA ILE A 15 -1.72 -13.60 -7.22
C ILE A 15 -2.81 -13.99 -6.22
N VAL A 16 -3.61 -15.01 -6.53
CA VAL A 16 -4.72 -15.45 -5.68
C VAL A 16 -4.26 -16.53 -4.71
N PHE A 17 -4.19 -16.21 -3.42
CA PHE A 17 -3.99 -17.19 -2.35
C PHE A 17 -5.33 -17.82 -2.01
N PHE A 18 -5.57 -19.03 -2.53
CA PHE A 18 -6.87 -19.69 -2.42
C PHE A 18 -6.86 -20.72 -1.28
N ARG A 19 -7.56 -20.44 -0.17
CA ARG A 19 -7.55 -21.35 0.98
C ARG A 19 -8.24 -22.68 0.71
N LEU A 20 -7.49 -23.76 0.89
CA LEU A 20 -7.92 -25.15 0.81
C LEU A 20 -7.36 -25.92 2.01
N GLY A 21 -8.15 -26.00 3.08
CA GLY A 21 -7.71 -26.60 4.35
C GLY A 21 -6.60 -25.77 4.97
N ASP A 22 -5.47 -26.42 5.27
CA ASP A 22 -4.30 -25.81 5.92
C ASP A 22 -3.29 -25.21 4.92
N PHE A 23 -3.69 -25.05 3.66
CA PHE A 23 -2.84 -24.48 2.61
C PHE A 23 -3.54 -23.33 1.89
N TYR A 24 -2.74 -22.34 1.47
CA TYR A 24 -3.10 -21.51 0.32
C TYR A 24 -2.54 -22.16 -0.93
N GLU A 25 -3.43 -22.49 -1.88
CA GLU A 25 -3.06 -23.00 -3.20
C GLU A 25 -3.20 -21.89 -4.24
N MET A 26 -2.26 -21.87 -5.19
CA MET A 26 -2.28 -21.02 -6.38
C MET A 26 -2.35 -21.92 -7.61
N PHE A 27 -3.04 -21.49 -8.66
CA PHE A 27 -3.27 -22.32 -9.86
C PHE A 27 -2.89 -21.60 -11.15
N GLY A 28 -2.56 -22.38 -12.19
CA GLY A 28 -2.31 -21.85 -13.53
C GLY A 28 -1.10 -20.93 -13.57
N GLU A 29 -1.26 -19.73 -14.13
CA GLU A 29 -0.17 -18.75 -14.24
C GLU A 29 0.28 -18.22 -12.88
N ASP A 30 -0.64 -18.06 -11.92
CA ASP A 30 -0.29 -17.67 -10.56
C ASP A 30 0.61 -18.72 -9.91
N ALA A 31 0.36 -20.01 -10.16
CA ALA A 31 1.22 -21.07 -9.68
C ALA A 31 2.63 -21.01 -10.30
N ARG A 32 2.70 -20.81 -11.62
CA ARG A 32 3.99 -20.72 -12.35
C ARG A 32 4.81 -19.52 -11.89
N GLU A 33 4.16 -18.41 -11.60
CA GLU A 33 4.82 -17.22 -11.12
C GLU A 33 5.24 -17.35 -9.66
N ALA A 34 4.28 -17.70 -8.78
CA ALA A 34 4.54 -17.82 -7.35
C ALA A 34 5.60 -18.89 -7.05
N SER A 35 5.60 -20.02 -7.77
CA SER A 35 6.65 -21.05 -7.59
C SER A 35 8.06 -20.51 -7.86
N LYS A 36 8.23 -19.62 -8.84
CA LYS A 36 9.52 -18.99 -9.15
C LYS A 36 9.91 -17.97 -8.07
N ILE A 37 8.98 -17.09 -7.68
CA ILE A 37 9.23 -16.05 -6.67
C ILE A 37 9.54 -16.69 -5.31
N LEU A 38 8.73 -17.66 -4.90
CA LEU A 38 8.81 -18.30 -3.59
C LEU A 38 9.84 -19.43 -3.54
N GLN A 39 10.36 -19.87 -4.69
CA GLN A 39 11.24 -21.03 -4.83
C GLN A 39 10.64 -22.31 -4.24
N ILE A 40 9.36 -22.55 -4.52
CA ILE A 40 8.62 -23.74 -4.09
C ILE A 40 8.33 -24.65 -5.27
N VAL A 41 8.04 -25.92 -4.97
CA VAL A 41 7.76 -26.92 -6.00
C VAL A 41 6.49 -26.56 -6.78
N LEU A 42 6.62 -26.49 -8.11
CA LEU A 42 5.49 -26.45 -9.03
C LEU A 42 5.03 -27.88 -9.33
N THR A 43 3.80 -28.21 -8.96
CA THR A 43 3.17 -29.50 -9.18
C THR A 43 1.98 -29.38 -10.15
N SER A 44 1.20 -30.46 -10.29
CA SER A 44 -0.04 -30.45 -11.06
C SER A 44 -1.20 -31.09 -10.30
N ARG A 45 -2.38 -30.48 -10.42
CA ARG A 45 -3.65 -31.02 -9.93
C ARG A 45 -4.63 -31.09 -11.09
N GLY A 46 -5.05 -32.31 -11.47
CA GLY A 46 -5.94 -32.50 -12.61
C GLY A 46 -5.39 -31.96 -13.94
N GLY A 47 -4.07 -32.06 -14.15
CA GLY A 47 -3.41 -31.60 -15.37
C GLY A 47 -3.13 -30.09 -15.43
N ARG A 48 -3.46 -29.33 -14.38
CA ARG A 48 -3.18 -27.89 -14.29
C ARG A 48 -2.01 -27.59 -13.35
N PRO A 49 -1.16 -26.60 -13.64
CA PRO A 49 -0.11 -26.16 -12.71
C PRO A 49 -0.69 -25.72 -11.37
N MET A 50 -0.04 -26.13 -10.29
CA MET A 50 -0.41 -25.76 -8.93
C MET A 50 0.84 -25.65 -8.07
N CYS A 51 0.86 -24.70 -7.14
CA CYS A 51 1.77 -24.69 -6.00
C CYS A 51 1.01 -24.21 -4.78
N GLY A 52 1.57 -24.43 -3.59
CA GLY A 52 0.92 -24.02 -2.36
C GLY A 52 1.88 -23.85 -1.20
N ILE A 53 1.40 -23.13 -0.20
CA ILE A 53 2.14 -22.79 1.02
C ILE A 53 1.28 -23.12 2.25
N PRO A 54 1.88 -23.50 3.38
CA PRO A 54 1.14 -23.69 4.63
C PRO A 54 0.50 -22.37 5.08
N TYR A 55 -0.77 -22.40 5.47
CA TYR A 55 -1.51 -21.18 5.86
C TYR A 55 -0.85 -20.47 7.05
N HIS A 56 -0.39 -21.22 8.05
CA HIS A 56 0.27 -20.65 9.25
C HIS A 56 1.59 -19.92 8.96
N ALA A 57 2.18 -20.13 7.78
CA ALA A 57 3.41 -19.48 7.35
C ALA A 57 3.16 -18.43 6.25
N ALA A 58 1.90 -18.11 5.95
CA ALA A 58 1.52 -17.32 4.77
C ALA A 58 2.19 -15.95 4.74
N ASP A 59 2.31 -15.27 5.88
CA ASP A 59 2.86 -13.91 5.97
C ASP A 59 4.27 -13.81 5.39
N ASN A 60 5.14 -14.80 5.68
CA ASN A 60 6.50 -14.84 5.14
C ASN A 60 6.54 -14.99 3.61
N TYR A 61 5.62 -15.78 3.05
CA TYR A 61 5.52 -15.94 1.59
C TYR A 61 4.87 -14.73 0.94
N LEU A 62 3.89 -14.13 1.62
CA LEU A 62 3.24 -12.91 1.18
C LEU A 62 4.29 -11.83 0.96
N MET A 63 5.18 -11.60 1.93
CA MET A 63 6.27 -10.62 1.80
C MET A 63 7.16 -10.83 0.59
N LYS A 64 7.50 -12.08 0.28
CA LYS A 64 8.32 -12.39 -0.90
C LYS A 64 7.59 -12.02 -2.20
N ILE A 65 6.28 -12.22 -2.25
CA ILE A 65 5.46 -11.83 -3.41
C ILE A 65 5.33 -10.31 -3.51
N ILE A 66 5.06 -9.63 -2.39
CA ILE A 66 4.98 -8.17 -2.33
C ILE A 66 6.31 -7.53 -2.74
N ALA A 67 7.44 -8.03 -2.22
CA ALA A 67 8.78 -7.57 -2.57
C ALA A 67 9.14 -7.83 -4.05
N ALA A 68 8.54 -8.84 -4.67
CA ALA A 68 8.64 -9.09 -6.10
C ALA A 68 7.74 -8.16 -6.95
N GLY A 69 7.05 -7.20 -6.33
CA GLY A 69 6.19 -6.24 -7.01
C GLY A 69 4.90 -6.88 -7.53
N ARG A 70 4.27 -7.74 -6.74
CA ARG A 70 2.94 -8.31 -7.05
C ARG A 70 1.99 -8.07 -5.88
N LYS A 71 0.69 -7.96 -6.20
CA LYS A 71 -0.39 -7.93 -5.19
C LYS A 71 -0.86 -9.33 -4.89
N VAL A 72 -1.39 -9.56 -3.69
CA VAL A 72 -1.96 -10.85 -3.29
C VAL A 72 -3.41 -10.67 -2.89
N ALA A 73 -4.32 -11.42 -3.52
CA ALA A 73 -5.72 -11.52 -3.07
C ALA A 73 -5.85 -12.76 -2.18
N VAL A 74 -6.18 -12.57 -0.91
CA VAL A 74 -6.33 -13.65 0.08
C VAL A 74 -7.79 -14.09 0.10
N VAL A 75 -8.03 -15.34 -0.27
CA VAL A 75 -9.36 -15.95 -0.33
C VAL A 75 -9.54 -16.92 0.82
N GLU A 76 -10.55 -16.65 1.64
CA GLU A 76 -10.92 -17.47 2.79
C GLU A 76 -12.21 -18.25 2.54
N GLN A 77 -12.44 -19.26 3.38
CA GLN A 77 -13.74 -19.91 3.49
C GLN A 77 -14.65 -19.05 4.37
N LEU A 78 -15.81 -18.64 3.84
CA LEU A 78 -16.76 -17.79 4.56
C LEU A 78 -17.73 -18.60 5.45
N GLU A 79 -17.84 -19.90 5.19
CA GLU A 79 -18.68 -20.82 5.96
C GLU A 79 -17.85 -22.02 6.44
N GLU A 80 -18.24 -22.61 7.57
CA GLU A 80 -17.68 -23.89 7.99
C GLU A 80 -18.10 -25.03 7.04
N ALA A 81 -17.17 -25.95 6.78
CA ALA A 81 -17.44 -27.11 5.94
C ALA A 81 -18.42 -28.09 6.62
N ALA A 82 -19.72 -27.88 6.44
CA ALA A 82 -20.74 -28.78 6.97
C ALA A 82 -20.76 -30.14 6.24
N LYS A 83 -20.98 -31.24 6.99
CA LYS A 83 -21.12 -32.59 6.44
C LYS A 83 -22.22 -32.62 5.37
N GLY A 84 -21.84 -32.87 4.12
CA GLY A 84 -22.76 -33.03 2.98
C GLY A 84 -22.75 -31.87 1.97
N LYS A 85 -22.22 -30.69 2.31
CA LYS A 85 -21.99 -29.60 1.33
C LYS A 85 -20.71 -29.89 0.53
N LYS A 86 -20.85 -30.16 -0.79
CA LYS A 86 -19.70 -30.40 -1.69
C LYS A 86 -18.88 -29.13 -1.99
N ILE A 87 -19.46 -27.94 -1.81
CA ILE A 87 -18.84 -26.66 -2.15
C ILE A 87 -19.07 -25.70 -0.98
N VAL A 88 -17.97 -25.18 -0.42
CA VAL A 88 -17.95 -24.12 0.60
C VAL A 88 -17.88 -22.78 -0.10
N GLU A 89 -18.60 -21.78 0.41
CA GLU A 89 -18.52 -20.40 -0.08
C GLU A 89 -17.15 -19.79 0.26
N ARG A 90 -16.57 -19.08 -0.70
CA ARG A 90 -15.27 -18.46 -0.57
C ARG A 90 -15.31 -17.04 -1.09
N GLY A 91 -14.57 -16.16 -0.41
CA GLY A 91 -14.49 -14.76 -0.78
C GLY A 91 -13.11 -14.19 -0.52
N VAL A 92 -12.74 -13.18 -1.30
CA VAL A 92 -11.57 -12.36 -1.00
C VAL A 92 -11.87 -11.55 0.26
N VAL A 93 -11.11 -11.81 1.32
CA VAL A 93 -11.20 -11.08 2.59
C VAL A 93 -10.23 -9.90 2.64
N ARG A 94 -9.15 -9.96 1.86
CA ARG A 94 -8.14 -8.90 1.81
C ARG A 94 -7.35 -8.96 0.51
N VAL A 95 -6.97 -7.80 0.01
CA VAL A 95 -5.93 -7.63 -1.01
C VAL A 95 -4.74 -6.97 -0.36
N VAL A 96 -3.58 -7.63 -0.40
CA VAL A 96 -2.34 -7.13 0.18
C VAL A 96 -1.45 -6.55 -0.91
N THR A 97 -0.91 -5.37 -0.62
CA THR A 97 -0.07 -4.56 -1.51
C THR A 97 1.10 -3.99 -0.71
N PRO A 98 2.18 -3.50 -1.37
CA PRO A 98 3.32 -2.93 -0.65
C PRO A 98 2.94 -1.80 0.32
N GLY A 99 1.98 -0.96 -0.07
CA GLY A 99 1.50 0.14 0.76
C GLY A 99 0.40 -0.22 1.75
N THR A 100 0.02 -1.51 1.91
CA THR A 100 -1.08 -1.97 2.79
C THR A 100 -0.66 -3.09 3.76
N LEU A 101 0.64 -3.17 4.04
CA LEU A 101 1.21 -4.04 5.08
C LEU A 101 0.87 -3.48 6.47
N THR A 102 0.29 -4.31 7.34
CA THR A 102 -0.19 -3.89 8.66
C THR A 102 0.36 -4.74 9.80
N GLU A 103 0.94 -5.89 9.49
CA GLU A 103 1.44 -6.85 10.46
C GLU A 103 2.81 -6.43 10.99
N ASP A 104 3.03 -6.49 12.31
CA ASP A 104 4.29 -6.07 12.96
C ASP A 104 5.53 -6.83 12.45
N SER A 105 5.36 -8.09 12.01
CA SER A 105 6.43 -8.86 11.36
C SER A 105 6.76 -8.39 9.94
N LEU A 106 5.94 -7.49 9.40
CA LEU A 106 5.96 -7.03 8.01
C LEU A 106 6.17 -5.51 7.90
N THR A 107 6.04 -4.76 9.02
CA THR A 107 6.33 -3.34 9.07
C THR A 107 7.82 -3.10 9.25
N PRO A 108 8.46 -2.29 8.39
CA PRO A 108 9.83 -1.83 8.62
C PRO A 108 9.90 -0.95 9.87
N GLU A 109 11.09 -0.78 10.46
CA GLU A 109 11.33 0.27 11.49
C GLU A 109 11.11 1.69 10.94
N ALA A 110 11.13 1.84 9.61
CA ALA A 110 10.84 3.08 8.90
C ALA A 110 9.38 3.12 8.40
N ASN A 111 8.88 4.33 8.20
CA ASN A 111 7.53 4.55 7.69
C ASN A 111 7.28 3.83 6.36
N ASN A 112 6.06 3.35 6.16
CA ASN A 112 5.61 2.66 4.95
C ASN A 112 4.51 3.45 4.26
N PHE A 113 4.86 4.57 3.63
CA PHE A 113 3.85 5.44 3.03
C PHE A 113 3.30 4.90 1.71
N ILE A 114 1.97 4.87 1.62
CA ILE A 114 1.24 4.87 0.35
C ILE A 114 0.87 6.31 -0.03
N LEU A 115 1.12 6.69 -1.29
CA LEU A 115 0.87 8.02 -1.81
C LEU A 115 -0.35 8.03 -2.74
N GLY A 116 -1.35 8.85 -2.47
CA GLY A 116 -2.30 9.36 -3.46
C GLY A 116 -1.75 10.60 -4.16
N LEU A 117 -1.61 10.55 -5.49
CA LEU A 117 -1.11 11.66 -6.30
C LEU A 117 -2.13 12.07 -7.37
N PHE A 118 -2.54 13.34 -7.35
CA PHE A 118 -3.45 13.89 -8.35
C PHE A 118 -2.89 15.17 -9.01
N PRO A 119 -2.83 15.24 -10.35
CA PRO A 119 -2.40 16.43 -11.07
C PRO A 119 -3.59 17.35 -11.41
N GLN A 120 -3.45 18.66 -11.19
CA GLN A 120 -4.40 19.69 -11.61
C GLN A 120 -3.64 20.93 -12.11
N LYS A 121 -3.55 21.10 -13.43
CA LYS A 121 -2.72 22.13 -14.08
C LYS A 121 -1.26 21.99 -13.62
N GLU A 122 -0.66 23.05 -13.08
CA GLU A 122 0.73 23.08 -12.56
C GLU A 122 0.85 22.64 -11.09
N LEU A 123 -0.24 22.19 -10.49
CA LEU A 123 -0.32 21.80 -9.09
C LEU A 123 -0.56 20.29 -8.97
N PHE A 124 -0.01 19.71 -7.91
CA PHE A 124 -0.20 18.32 -7.54
C PHE A 124 -0.68 18.26 -6.11
N GLY A 125 -1.71 17.46 -5.89
CA GLY A 125 -2.18 17.07 -4.59
C GLY A 125 -1.50 15.77 -4.21
N CYS A 126 -0.82 15.78 -3.07
CA CYS A 126 -0.14 14.61 -2.53
C CYS A 126 -0.78 14.28 -1.19
N VAL A 127 -1.26 13.06 -1.02
CA VAL A 127 -1.77 12.54 0.25
C VAL A 127 -0.99 11.27 0.57
N LEU A 128 -0.20 11.30 1.63
CA LEU A 128 0.56 10.17 2.12
C LEU A 128 -0.21 9.54 3.27
N THR A 129 -0.20 8.22 3.38
CA THR A 129 -0.75 7.51 4.52
C THR A 129 0.18 6.40 4.93
N ASP A 130 0.51 6.34 6.21
CA ASP A 130 1.11 5.16 6.81
C ASP A 130 0.02 4.46 7.61
N ILE A 131 -0.34 3.26 7.17
CA ILE A 131 -1.46 2.51 7.75
C ILE A 131 -1.08 1.95 9.12
N SER A 132 0.19 1.65 9.35
CA SER A 132 0.66 1.09 10.62
C SER A 132 0.58 2.12 11.75
N THR A 133 0.85 3.39 11.46
CA THR A 133 0.77 4.48 12.44
C THR A 133 -0.61 5.14 12.47
N GLY A 134 -1.37 5.02 11.37
CA GLY A 134 -2.63 5.72 11.15
C GLY A 134 -2.47 7.19 10.79
N GLU A 135 -1.24 7.63 10.48
CA GLU A 135 -0.94 8.99 10.07
C GLU A 135 -1.28 9.23 8.60
N MET A 136 -1.97 10.33 8.32
CA MET A 136 -2.16 10.86 6.98
C MET A 136 -1.57 12.27 6.87
N LEU A 137 -0.79 12.51 5.80
CA LEU A 137 -0.18 13.80 5.52
C LEU A 137 -0.64 14.29 4.16
N ALA A 138 -1.08 15.54 4.08
CA ALA A 138 -1.48 16.16 2.83
C ALA A 138 -0.56 17.33 2.48
N ARG A 139 -0.13 17.41 1.22
CA ARG A 139 0.68 18.51 0.73
C ARG A 139 0.34 18.86 -0.71
N LYS A 140 0.18 20.15 -0.96
CA LYS A 140 0.11 20.69 -2.32
C LYS A 140 1.52 21.05 -2.76
N VAL A 141 1.90 20.61 -3.96
CA VAL A 141 3.21 20.92 -4.56
C VAL A 141 3.04 21.45 -5.98
N THR A 142 3.98 22.27 -6.41
CA THR A 142 4.05 22.69 -7.82
C THR A 142 4.73 21.59 -8.65
N GLY A 143 4.51 21.57 -9.96
CA GLY A 143 5.19 20.62 -10.84
C GLY A 143 6.72 20.71 -10.78
N LYS A 144 7.26 21.92 -10.57
CA LYS A 144 8.70 22.15 -10.37
C LYS A 144 9.21 21.53 -9.07
N ASP A 145 8.44 21.61 -8.00
CA ASP A 145 8.84 21.15 -6.67
C ASP A 145 8.55 19.65 -6.43
N LEU A 146 7.67 19.04 -7.24
CA LEU A 146 7.23 17.64 -7.08
C LEU A 146 8.39 16.64 -7.00
N PRO A 147 9.40 16.63 -7.90
CA PRO A 147 10.50 15.66 -7.81
C PRO A 147 11.29 15.78 -6.51
N GLY A 148 11.52 17.01 -6.03
CA GLY A 148 12.21 17.25 -4.77
C GLY A 148 11.39 16.80 -3.56
N PHE A 149 10.07 17.03 -3.60
CA PHE A 149 9.16 16.55 -2.57
C PHE A 149 9.12 15.02 -2.49
N LEU A 150 8.93 14.33 -3.62
CA LEU A 150 8.88 12.86 -3.64
C LEU A 150 10.18 12.21 -3.11
N LYS A 151 11.34 12.82 -3.38
CA LYS A 151 12.63 12.38 -2.83
C LYS A 151 12.81 12.69 -1.34
N SER A 152 12.11 13.70 -0.82
CA SER A 152 12.20 14.07 0.60
C SER A 152 11.33 13.22 1.52
N VAL A 153 10.40 12.45 0.95
CA VAL A 153 9.60 11.49 1.71
C VAL A 153 10.43 10.24 1.93
N ASP A 154 10.66 9.90 3.20
CA ASP A 154 11.55 8.83 3.64
C ASP A 154 11.37 7.52 2.84
N ARG A 155 10.12 7.06 2.72
CA ARG A 155 9.81 5.86 1.95
C ARG A 155 8.36 5.85 1.44
N ILE A 156 8.21 6.00 0.13
CA ILE A 156 6.95 5.73 -0.59
C ILE A 156 7.07 4.33 -1.20
N THR A 157 6.28 3.38 -0.72
CA THR A 157 6.30 2.00 -1.26
C THR A 157 5.29 1.78 -2.35
N GLU A 158 4.22 2.58 -2.36
CA GLU A 158 3.16 2.47 -3.35
C GLU A 158 2.61 3.85 -3.71
N ALA A 159 2.33 4.05 -5.00
CA ALA A 159 1.73 5.27 -5.52
C ALA A 159 0.43 4.97 -6.26
N VAL A 160 -0.65 5.57 -5.79
CA VAL A 160 -2.00 5.55 -6.35
C VAL A 160 -2.22 6.85 -7.12
N TYR A 161 -2.53 6.74 -8.41
CA TYR A 161 -2.66 7.92 -9.27
C TYR A 161 -3.59 7.65 -10.46
N PRO A 162 -4.11 8.69 -11.14
CA PRO A 162 -5.00 8.50 -12.29
C PRO A 162 -4.29 7.81 -13.45
N GLU A 163 -4.88 6.74 -13.97
CA GLU A 163 -4.39 6.03 -15.15
C GLU A 163 -4.24 6.98 -16.35
N GLY A 164 -3.15 6.83 -17.11
CA GLY A 164 -2.87 7.66 -18.29
C GLY A 164 -2.44 9.10 -17.98
N SER A 165 -2.19 9.45 -16.72
CA SER A 165 -1.73 10.79 -16.33
C SER A 165 -0.25 11.09 -16.64
N GLY A 166 0.55 10.07 -16.99
CA GLY A 166 1.98 10.24 -17.22
C GLY A 166 2.79 10.46 -15.93
N LEU A 167 2.21 10.15 -14.77
CA LEU A 167 2.82 10.35 -13.44
C LEU A 167 3.89 9.30 -13.11
N GLU A 168 3.81 8.12 -13.72
CA GLU A 168 4.81 7.05 -13.64
C GLU A 168 6.26 7.54 -13.78
N LYS A 169 6.50 8.58 -14.59
CA LYS A 169 7.85 9.14 -14.82
C LYS A 169 8.50 9.78 -13.59
N TYR A 170 7.73 10.14 -12.56
CA TYR A 170 8.23 10.80 -11.36
C TYR A 170 8.69 9.81 -10.28
N PHE A 171 8.31 8.54 -10.39
CA PHE A 171 8.60 7.55 -9.38
C PHE A 171 9.90 6.81 -9.67
N ALA A 172 10.71 6.62 -8.62
CA ALA A 172 11.93 5.84 -8.70
C ALA A 172 11.63 4.34 -8.87
N ARG A 173 12.64 3.58 -9.28
CA ARG A 173 12.58 2.11 -9.25
C ARG A 173 12.30 1.64 -7.82
N GLY A 174 11.37 0.71 -7.66
CA GLY A 174 11.01 0.13 -6.35
C GLY A 174 9.71 0.67 -5.75
N VAL A 175 9.18 1.80 -6.25
CA VAL A 175 7.82 2.24 -5.91
C VAL A 175 6.83 1.42 -6.72
N PHE A 176 5.89 0.75 -6.04
CA PHE A 176 4.82 0.04 -6.70
C PHE A 176 3.81 1.04 -7.27
N LEU A 177 3.49 0.91 -8.57
CA LEU A 177 2.59 1.82 -9.25
C LEU A 177 1.20 1.20 -9.35
N SER A 178 0.21 1.91 -8.79
CA SER A 178 -1.20 1.54 -8.79
C SER A 178 -2.02 2.58 -9.56
N PRO A 179 -2.00 2.54 -10.91
CA PRO A 179 -2.88 3.38 -11.71
C PRO A 179 -4.34 2.99 -11.44
N VAL A 180 -5.19 3.99 -11.23
CA VAL A 180 -6.62 3.85 -10.94
C VAL A 180 -7.41 4.75 -11.88
N ASP A 181 -8.62 4.36 -12.24
CA ASP A 181 -9.48 5.16 -13.11
C ASP A 181 -9.65 6.59 -12.55
N LYS A 182 -9.57 7.58 -13.45
CA LYS A 182 -9.62 9.00 -13.08
C LYS A 182 -10.92 9.39 -12.35
N SER A 183 -12.02 8.66 -12.58
CA SER A 183 -13.30 8.90 -11.92
C SER A 183 -13.23 8.81 -10.39
N PHE A 184 -12.29 8.03 -9.83
CA PHE A 184 -12.07 7.94 -8.39
C PHE A 184 -11.41 9.19 -7.77
N PHE A 185 -10.94 10.13 -8.60
CA PHE A 185 -10.23 11.34 -8.16
C PHE A 185 -11.15 12.57 -8.25
N SER A 186 -12.22 12.56 -7.44
CA SER A 186 -13.21 13.64 -7.37
C SER A 186 -13.00 14.53 -6.15
N GLU A 187 -12.95 15.85 -6.35
CA GLU A 187 -12.83 16.82 -5.25
C GLU A 187 -14.00 16.69 -4.26
N TYR A 188 -15.22 16.51 -4.78
CA TYR A 188 -16.42 16.36 -3.97
C TYR A 188 -16.38 15.06 -3.15
N GLU A 189 -16.08 13.92 -3.79
CA GLU A 189 -16.02 12.64 -3.09
C GLU A 189 -14.89 12.59 -2.06
N GLY A 190 -13.76 13.23 -2.35
CA GLY A 190 -12.66 13.35 -1.39
C GLY A 190 -13.08 14.09 -0.12
N GLY A 191 -13.81 15.20 -0.29
CA GLY A 191 -14.39 15.94 0.82
C GLY A 191 -15.33 15.09 1.67
N GLU A 192 -16.25 14.35 1.03
CA GLU A 192 -17.21 13.50 1.74
C GLU A 192 -16.52 12.31 2.44
N LYS A 193 -15.61 11.62 1.76
CA LYS A 193 -14.85 10.48 2.31
C LYS A 193 -14.00 10.89 3.53
N LEU A 194 -13.32 12.03 3.48
CA LEU A 194 -12.54 12.53 4.62
C LEU A 194 -13.44 12.92 5.80
N LYS A 195 -14.60 13.54 5.54
CA LYS A 195 -15.58 13.86 6.60
C LYS A 195 -16.13 12.60 7.25
N GLU A 196 -16.45 11.58 6.45
CA GLU A 196 -16.90 10.27 6.93
C GLU A 196 -15.82 9.59 7.77
N LEU A 197 -14.59 9.52 7.25
CA LEU A 197 -13.42 8.92 7.90
C LEU A 197 -13.17 9.52 9.29
N PHE A 198 -13.11 10.85 9.37
CA PHE A 198 -12.82 11.56 10.63
C PHE A 198 -14.08 11.90 11.45
N LYS A 199 -15.27 11.52 10.97
CA LYS A 199 -16.56 11.77 11.62
C LYS A 199 -16.80 13.25 11.93
N VAL A 200 -16.45 14.13 10.98
CA VAL A 200 -16.58 15.58 11.11
C VAL A 200 -17.55 16.18 10.10
N LYS A 201 -18.13 17.34 10.41
CA LYS A 201 -19.03 18.07 9.49
C LYS A 201 -18.29 18.99 8.50
N SER A 202 -17.05 19.36 8.82
CA SER A 202 -16.23 20.28 8.02
C SER A 202 -14.76 19.90 8.10
N LEU A 203 -14.04 20.15 7.00
CA LEU A 203 -12.60 19.95 6.88
C LEU A 203 -11.79 21.23 7.15
N ALA A 204 -12.45 22.36 7.45
CA ALA A 204 -11.78 23.63 7.72
C ALA A 204 -10.75 23.53 8.85
N GLY A 205 -11.04 22.73 9.89
CA GLY A 205 -10.12 22.49 11.01
C GLY A 205 -8.85 21.71 10.66
N PHE A 206 -8.83 21.04 9.50
CA PHE A 206 -7.70 20.29 8.98
C PHE A 206 -6.95 21.05 7.87
N ASP A 207 -7.40 22.25 7.51
CA ASP A 207 -6.89 23.02 6.37
C ASP A 207 -6.98 22.25 5.03
N MET A 208 -7.98 21.37 4.92
CA MET A 208 -8.20 20.44 3.80
C MET A 208 -9.40 20.85 2.93
N GLU A 209 -9.35 22.06 2.35
CA GLU A 209 -10.42 22.57 1.47
C GLU A 209 -9.97 22.76 0.02
N GLU A 210 -8.70 22.48 -0.28
CA GLU A 210 -8.17 22.63 -1.64
C GLU A 210 -8.54 21.45 -2.53
N GLY A 211 -9.15 21.74 -3.68
CA GLY A 211 -9.65 20.74 -4.63
C GLY A 211 -8.63 19.66 -5.00
N VAL A 212 -7.38 20.06 -5.30
CA VAL A 212 -6.33 19.11 -5.69
C VAL A 212 -6.00 18.10 -4.57
N LEU A 213 -6.05 18.52 -3.30
CA LEU A 213 -5.81 17.63 -2.15
C LEU A 213 -6.99 16.69 -1.92
N LEU A 214 -8.20 17.20 -2.06
CA LEU A 214 -9.42 16.40 -1.95
C LEU A 214 -9.47 15.33 -3.04
N ALA A 215 -9.16 15.66 -4.29
CA ALA A 215 -9.12 14.69 -5.37
C ALA A 215 -8.05 13.60 -5.15
N ALA A 216 -6.87 13.96 -4.66
CA ALA A 216 -5.82 12.99 -4.31
C ALA A 216 -6.28 12.07 -3.16
N ALA A 217 -6.92 12.63 -2.12
CA ALA A 217 -7.50 11.85 -1.03
C ALA A 217 -8.60 10.91 -1.52
N ALA A 218 -9.46 11.36 -2.43
CA ALA A 218 -10.55 10.55 -2.99
C ALA A 218 -10.02 9.28 -3.66
N GLY A 219 -9.00 9.43 -4.51
CA GLY A 219 -8.39 8.30 -5.21
C GLY A 219 -7.71 7.34 -4.25
N LEU A 220 -6.93 7.85 -3.28
CA LEU A 220 -6.26 7.03 -2.28
C LEU A 220 -7.25 6.27 -1.39
N LEU A 221 -8.24 6.96 -0.82
CA LEU A 221 -9.22 6.36 0.08
C LEU A 221 -10.09 5.33 -0.65
N SER A 222 -10.44 5.57 -1.91
CA SER A 222 -11.19 4.60 -2.72
C SER A 222 -10.35 3.37 -3.04
N TYR A 223 -9.06 3.55 -3.33
CA TYR A 223 -8.13 2.45 -3.50
C TYR A 223 -7.98 1.61 -2.23
N LEU A 224 -7.77 2.27 -1.08
CA LEU A 224 -7.66 1.60 0.22
C LEU A 224 -8.95 0.85 0.59
N ALA A 225 -10.12 1.44 0.35
CA ALA A 225 -11.40 0.75 0.55
C ALA A 225 -11.52 -0.54 -0.30
N GLY A 226 -10.95 -0.53 -1.50
CA GLY A 226 -10.92 -1.69 -2.40
C GLY A 226 -10.06 -2.87 -1.90
N THR A 227 -9.17 -2.64 -0.92
CA THR A 227 -8.30 -3.69 -0.36
C THR A 227 -9.04 -4.64 0.58
N LYS A 228 -10.31 -4.36 0.91
CA LYS A 228 -11.21 -5.16 1.77
C LYS A 228 -10.74 -5.41 3.20
N LEU A 229 -9.59 -4.88 3.59
CA LEU A 229 -9.22 -4.75 4.99
C LEU A 229 -9.86 -3.46 5.54
N ASP A 230 -10.27 -3.47 6.82
CA ASP A 230 -10.75 -2.26 7.51
C ASP A 230 -9.57 -1.31 7.83
N ILE A 231 -8.80 -0.96 6.80
CA ILE A 231 -7.64 -0.06 6.85
C ILE A 231 -8.09 1.34 7.23
N LEU A 232 -9.25 1.75 6.72
CA LEU A 232 -9.75 3.11 6.91
C LEU A 232 -9.99 3.40 8.39
N SER A 233 -10.46 2.45 9.19
CA SER A 233 -10.63 2.65 10.64
C SER A 233 -9.30 2.82 11.39
N SER A 234 -8.18 2.41 10.80
CA SER A 234 -6.84 2.59 11.37
C SER A 234 -6.27 4.00 11.15
N ILE A 235 -6.84 4.78 10.22
CA ILE A 235 -6.41 6.15 9.92
C ILE A 235 -7.02 7.09 10.98
N LYS A 236 -6.16 7.73 11.77
CA LYS A 236 -6.57 8.47 12.98
C LYS A 236 -6.49 9.98 12.82
N SER A 237 -5.59 10.46 11.97
CA SER A 237 -5.37 11.89 11.79
C SER A 237 -5.03 12.21 10.34
N ILE A 238 -5.33 13.44 9.94
CA ILE A 238 -4.76 14.07 8.76
C ILE A 238 -4.15 15.39 9.16
N SER A 239 -2.94 15.67 8.68
CA SER A 239 -2.33 16.99 8.83
C SER A 239 -1.86 17.52 7.48
N ARG A 240 -1.99 18.84 7.30
CA ARG A 240 -1.52 19.50 6.10
C ARG A 240 -0.13 20.07 6.32
N VAL A 241 0.82 19.62 5.50
CA VAL A 241 2.21 20.09 5.51
C VAL A 241 2.34 21.28 4.57
N ARG A 242 2.70 22.46 5.08
CA ARG A 242 2.94 23.64 4.23
C ARG A 242 4.44 23.79 3.92
N ARG A 243 4.72 24.55 2.85
CA ARG A 243 6.09 24.94 2.54
C ARG A 243 6.55 25.96 3.58
N GLY A 244 7.64 25.65 4.29
CA GLY A 244 8.22 26.52 5.32
C GLY A 244 7.99 26.05 6.75
N ASP A 245 7.06 25.11 6.98
CA ASP A 245 6.83 24.54 8.32
C ASP A 245 8.02 23.68 8.78
N ASN A 246 8.75 23.11 7.81
CA ASN A 246 9.87 22.22 8.03
C ASN A 246 11.15 22.80 7.43
N LEU A 247 12.29 22.54 8.08
CA LEU A 247 13.61 22.80 7.53
C LEU A 247 13.85 21.84 6.35
N PHE A 248 14.05 22.38 5.16
CA PHE A 248 14.45 21.57 4.01
C PHE A 248 15.93 21.22 4.14
N MET A 249 16.23 19.92 4.12
CA MET A 249 17.59 19.39 4.03
C MET A 249 17.66 18.50 2.78
N ASP A 250 18.67 18.73 1.94
CA ASP A 250 18.88 17.87 0.77
C ASP A 250 19.44 16.50 1.18
N GLU A 251 19.37 15.52 0.26
CA GLU A 251 19.82 14.14 0.51
C GLU A 251 21.30 14.06 0.94
N SER A 252 22.16 14.92 0.39
CA SER A 252 23.58 14.94 0.76
C SER A 252 23.77 15.49 2.18
N THR A 253 22.99 16.50 2.56
CA THR A 253 22.96 17.03 3.92
C THR A 253 22.46 15.98 4.91
N ILE A 254 21.35 15.31 4.63
CA ILE A 254 20.80 14.24 5.49
C ILE A 254 21.81 13.11 5.67
N ARG A 255 22.43 12.66 4.56
CA ARG A 255 23.44 11.60 4.57
C ARG A 255 24.71 12.02 5.32
N ASN A 256 25.23 13.22 5.07
CA ASN A 256 26.45 13.72 5.72
C ASN A 256 26.28 13.98 7.21
N LEU A 257 25.05 14.32 7.63
CA LEU A 257 24.70 14.49 9.04
C LEU A 257 24.40 13.16 9.76
N GLU A 258 24.37 12.04 9.02
CA GLU A 258 24.04 10.71 9.55
C GLU A 258 22.80 10.74 10.46
N LEU A 259 21.72 11.41 9.98
CA LEU A 259 20.55 11.67 10.83
C LEU A 259 19.87 10.37 11.28
N VAL A 260 19.72 9.41 10.37
CA VAL A 260 19.04 8.12 10.62
C VAL A 260 19.94 6.95 10.21
N GLU A 261 20.56 7.01 9.04
CA GLU A 261 21.48 6.00 8.50
C GLU A 261 22.93 6.49 8.48
N GLY A 262 23.89 5.57 8.69
CA GLY A 262 25.33 5.86 8.61
C GLY A 262 25.90 5.74 7.19
N ILE A 263 26.94 6.51 6.88
CA ILE A 263 27.54 6.64 5.53
C ILE A 263 28.23 5.35 5.05
N ALA A 264 28.65 4.47 5.96
CA ALA A 264 29.49 3.31 5.67
C ALA A 264 28.90 1.96 6.12
N GLY A 265 27.57 1.87 6.31
CA GLY A 265 26.94 0.66 6.88
C GLY A 265 27.32 0.41 8.35
N ALA A 266 27.75 1.46 9.05
CA ALA A 266 28.15 1.42 10.45
C ALA A 266 26.92 1.42 11.38
N THR A 267 27.16 0.83 12.55
CA THR A 267 26.24 0.47 13.62
C THR A 267 25.30 1.59 14.05
N SER A 268 24.04 1.24 14.31
CA SER A 268 22.91 2.09 14.73
C SER A 268 23.15 3.02 15.93
N GLY A 269 24.31 2.99 16.57
CA GLY A 269 24.68 3.88 17.69
C GLY A 269 25.41 5.17 17.32
N ALA A 270 25.92 5.31 16.08
CA ALA A 270 26.69 6.48 15.65
C ALA A 270 25.85 7.59 14.98
N THR A 271 24.59 7.31 14.65
CA THR A 271 23.68 8.26 14.00
C THR A 271 23.04 9.19 15.03
N LEU A 272 22.55 10.36 14.59
CA LEU A 272 21.83 11.27 15.48
C LEU A 272 20.61 10.58 16.11
N PHE A 273 19.84 9.84 15.31
CA PHE A 273 18.73 9.03 15.77
C PHE A 273 19.19 7.99 16.80
N GLY A 274 20.27 7.24 16.55
CA GLY A 274 20.81 6.27 17.50
C GLY A 274 21.24 6.85 18.85
N ALA A 275 21.82 8.05 18.82
CA ALA A 275 22.24 8.76 20.03
C ALA A 275 21.04 9.26 20.86
N LEU A 276 19.99 9.76 20.19
CA LEU A 276 18.82 10.37 20.85
C LEU A 276 17.70 9.38 21.15
N ASN A 277 17.57 8.31 20.37
CA ASN A 277 16.48 7.36 20.51
C ASN A 277 16.63 6.57 21.81
N ARG A 278 15.86 6.98 22.81
CA ARG A 278 15.67 6.33 24.10
C ARG A 278 14.18 6.10 24.36
N THR A 279 13.37 6.01 23.29
CA THR A 279 11.94 5.76 23.43
C THR A 279 11.74 4.35 23.99
N LEU A 280 10.69 4.21 24.82
CA LEU A 280 10.32 2.92 25.42
C LEU A 280 9.29 2.16 24.56
N THR A 281 8.81 2.82 23.50
CA THR A 281 7.80 2.38 22.54
C THR A 281 8.14 2.96 21.18
#